data_AF-A0A7T5RL11-F1
#
_entry.id   AF-A0A7T5RL11-F1
#
_cell.length_a   1.000
_cell.length_b   1.000
_cell.length_c   1.000
_cell.angle_alpha   90.00
_cell.angle_beta   90.00
_cell.angle_gamma   90.00
#
_symmetry.space_group_name_H-M   'P 1'
#
loop_
_entity.id
_entity.type
_entity.pdbx_description
1 polymer ?
#
loop_
_entity_poly.entity_id
_entity_poly.type
_entity_poly.pdbx_seq_one_letter_code
_entity_poly.pdbx_strand_id
1 'polypeptide(L)'
;MLFINGVFGLCLLPEEEPKLKIFWLIANMLAAFLDFSAGTFLVFLSSLLTGYQVQIYHYFLGGIFALIPDFVVPMIYLKKNGLCVDSHKTLLHRPLFILPATFGLSAVIGGLFWSVVATICVLWHFLHDIPTINWLWPFRADTKTKSAYLDNTERGIHREHQCWLFKIWMEKSKRAAAEITIGAILLGIVIGIISGRLWGVIFVGFFLFGAYIVQNLYAWRMKIKNVGSD
;
A
#
# COMPACT_ATOMS: atom_id res chain seq x y z
N MET A 1 22.15 -12.19 27.05
CA MET A 1 20.87 -12.91 27.22
C MET A 1 20.10 -12.77 25.89
N LEU A 2 20.32 -13.74 25.00
CA LEU A 2 19.81 -13.80 23.62
C LEU A 2 18.44 -14.47 23.62
N PHE A 3 17.37 -13.69 23.41
CA PHE A 3 16.03 -14.18 23.09
C PHE A 3 15.76 -13.91 21.60
N ILE A 4 16.38 -14.70 20.72
CA ILE A 4 16.00 -14.79 19.30
C ILE A 4 16.13 -16.26 18.92
N ASN A 5 15.13 -17.08 19.22
CA ASN A 5 15.01 -18.46 18.68
C ASN A 5 13.60 -19.08 18.83
N GLY A 6 12.52 -18.27 18.88
CA GLY A 6 11.17 -18.81 19.16
C GLY A 6 10.00 -18.33 18.29
N VAL A 7 10.20 -17.45 17.29
CA VAL A 7 9.07 -16.80 16.58
C VAL A 7 9.05 -17.07 15.06
N PHE A 8 10.05 -17.76 14.51
CA PHE A 8 10.13 -18.01 13.06
C PHE A 8 9.44 -19.31 12.59
N GLY A 9 8.81 -20.07 13.47
CA GLY A 9 8.17 -21.35 13.14
C GLY A 9 6.81 -21.26 12.42
N LEU A 10 6.24 -20.06 12.23
CA LEU A 10 4.80 -19.90 11.89
C LEU A 10 4.52 -19.33 10.50
N CYS A 11 5.54 -19.17 9.65
CA CYS A 11 5.34 -18.68 8.28
C CYS A 11 5.53 -19.76 7.20
N LEU A 12 5.05 -20.96 7.50
CA LEU A 12 4.68 -21.94 6.49
C LEU A 12 3.24 -21.66 6.10
N LEU A 13 2.99 -20.63 5.27
CA LEU A 13 1.72 -20.58 4.55
C LEU A 13 1.79 -21.70 3.50
N PRO A 14 1.00 -22.78 3.60
CA PRO A 14 0.97 -23.80 2.57
C PRO A 14 0.51 -23.12 1.27
N GLU A 15 1.29 -23.31 0.21
CA GLU A 15 1.16 -22.63 -1.09
C GLU A 15 -0.19 -22.87 -1.81
N GLU A 16 -1.13 -23.60 -1.21
CA GLU A 16 -2.25 -24.19 -1.96
C GLU A 16 -3.68 -23.92 -1.45
N GLU A 17 -3.93 -23.23 -0.34
CA GLU A 17 -5.33 -22.96 0.04
C GLU A 17 -5.90 -21.73 -0.70
N PRO A 18 -6.92 -21.87 -1.58
CA PRO A 18 -7.55 -20.73 -2.27
C PRO A 18 -8.12 -19.69 -1.30
N LYS A 19 -8.51 -20.12 -0.10
CA LYS A 19 -8.99 -19.23 0.96
C LYS A 19 -7.88 -18.38 1.61
N LEU A 20 -6.59 -18.70 1.43
CA LEU A 20 -5.47 -17.84 1.86
C LEU A 20 -5.22 -16.71 0.84
N LYS A 21 -5.53 -16.94 -0.44
CA LYS A 21 -5.41 -15.92 -1.51
C LYS A 21 -6.34 -14.73 -1.29
N ILE A 22 -7.57 -14.97 -0.81
CA ILE A 22 -8.53 -13.89 -0.52
C ILE A 22 -8.00 -12.99 0.61
N PHE A 23 -7.49 -13.57 1.71
CA PHE A 23 -6.95 -12.76 2.80
C PHE A 23 -5.68 -12.00 2.40
N TRP A 24 -4.84 -12.60 1.57
CA TRP A 24 -3.68 -11.91 1.00
C TRP A 24 -4.11 -10.72 0.12
N LEU A 25 -5.12 -10.90 -0.74
CA LEU A 25 -5.67 -9.82 -1.55
C LEU A 25 -6.24 -8.71 -0.68
N ILE A 26 -7.04 -9.05 0.33
CA ILE A 26 -7.61 -8.07 1.28
C ILE A 26 -6.49 -7.33 2.02
N ALA A 27 -5.45 -8.02 2.46
CA ALA A 27 -4.32 -7.40 3.14
C ALA A 27 -3.57 -6.40 2.24
N ASN A 28 -3.39 -6.72 0.95
CA ASN A 28 -2.83 -5.76 -0.02
C ASN A 28 -3.79 -4.58 -0.26
N MET A 29 -5.09 -4.83 -0.35
CA MET A 29 -6.09 -3.76 -0.49
C MET A 29 -6.08 -2.82 0.73
N LEU A 30 -5.95 -3.36 1.94
CA LEU A 30 -5.80 -2.57 3.16
C LEU A 30 -4.50 -1.77 3.18
N ALA A 31 -3.40 -2.36 2.67
CA ALA A 31 -2.14 -1.65 2.55
C ALA A 31 -2.21 -0.45 1.59
N ALA A 32 -2.76 -0.67 0.39
CA ALA A 32 -2.94 0.36 -0.62
C ALA A 32 -4.01 1.42 -0.25
N PHE A 33 -4.86 1.12 0.74
CA PHE A 33 -6.03 1.94 1.03
C PHE A 33 -5.69 3.35 1.49
N LEU A 34 -4.68 3.50 2.36
CA LEU A 34 -4.28 4.82 2.86
C LEU A 34 -3.78 5.70 1.71
N ASP A 35 -2.88 5.18 0.86
CA ASP A 35 -2.34 5.93 -0.27
C ASP A 35 -3.42 6.30 -1.28
N PHE A 36 -4.31 5.37 -1.61
CA PHE A 36 -5.43 5.66 -2.48
C PHE A 36 -6.32 6.77 -1.91
N SER A 37 -6.62 6.71 -0.61
CA SER A 37 -7.45 7.69 0.08
C SER A 37 -6.76 9.06 0.15
N ALA A 38 -5.46 9.08 0.44
CA ALA A 38 -4.65 10.29 0.47
C ALA A 38 -4.56 10.94 -0.91
N GLY A 39 -4.29 10.16 -1.96
CA GLY A 39 -4.26 10.67 -3.34
C GLY A 39 -5.60 11.26 -3.78
N THR A 40 -6.70 10.59 -3.43
CA THR A 40 -8.06 11.10 -3.65
C THR A 40 -8.29 12.43 -2.93
N PHE A 41 -7.88 12.52 -1.66
CA PHE A 41 -8.00 13.73 -0.85
C PHE A 41 -7.09 14.88 -1.35
N LEU A 42 -5.89 14.58 -1.85
CA LEU A 42 -4.97 15.57 -2.40
C LEU A 42 -5.50 16.21 -3.68
N VAL A 43 -6.22 15.46 -4.53
CA VAL A 43 -6.95 16.04 -5.68
C VAL A 43 -8.02 17.01 -5.20
N PHE A 44 -8.82 16.60 -4.22
CA PHE A 44 -9.85 17.47 -3.62
C PHE A 44 -9.26 18.76 -3.07
N LEU A 45 -8.21 18.65 -2.26
CA LEU A 45 -7.55 19.80 -1.65
C LEU A 45 -6.93 20.72 -2.72
N SER A 46 -6.25 20.15 -3.72
CA SER A 46 -5.61 20.93 -4.79
C SER A 46 -6.65 21.66 -5.65
N SER A 47 -7.77 21.01 -5.95
CA SER A 47 -8.91 21.62 -6.65
C SER A 47 -9.48 22.80 -5.87
N LEU A 48 -9.69 22.62 -4.56
CA LEU A 48 -10.19 23.69 -3.69
C LEU A 48 -9.25 24.90 -3.65
N LEU A 49 -7.93 24.66 -3.56
CA LEU A 49 -6.92 25.72 -3.47
C LEU A 49 -6.72 26.48 -4.78
N THR A 50 -6.91 25.83 -5.92
CA THR A 50 -6.64 26.41 -7.24
C THR A 50 -7.90 26.86 -7.98
N GLY A 51 -9.08 26.48 -7.51
CA GLY A 51 -10.34 26.65 -8.24
C GLY A 51 -10.46 25.74 -9.48
N TYR A 52 -9.56 24.77 -9.65
CA TYR A 52 -9.60 23.85 -10.79
C TYR A 52 -10.85 22.97 -10.72
N GLN A 53 -11.64 22.93 -11.79
CA GLN A 53 -12.87 22.14 -11.82
C GLN A 53 -12.55 20.65 -11.98
N VAL A 54 -12.85 19.87 -10.94
CA VAL A 54 -12.66 18.41 -10.95
C VAL A 54 -13.98 17.67 -11.17
N GLN A 55 -13.90 16.53 -11.85
CA GLN A 55 -15.01 15.61 -12.08
C GLN A 55 -14.81 14.38 -11.19
N ILE A 56 -15.82 13.52 -11.08
CA ILE A 56 -15.76 12.36 -10.17
C ILE A 56 -14.56 11.45 -10.46
N TYR A 57 -14.24 11.21 -11.74
CA TYR A 57 -13.10 10.35 -12.11
C TYR A 57 -11.74 10.97 -11.77
N HIS A 58 -11.64 12.29 -11.62
CA HIS A 58 -10.39 12.97 -11.23
C HIS A 58 -9.96 12.57 -9.82
N TYR A 59 -10.91 12.35 -8.89
CA TYR A 59 -10.62 11.84 -7.56
C TYR A 59 -10.05 10.42 -7.60
N PHE A 60 -10.61 9.56 -8.45
CA PHE A 60 -10.12 8.20 -8.67
C PHE A 60 -8.70 8.18 -9.26
N LEU A 61 -8.41 9.08 -10.21
CA LEU A 61 -7.06 9.25 -10.75
C LEU A 61 -6.05 9.71 -9.68
N GLY A 62 -6.47 10.57 -8.75
CA GLY A 62 -5.65 10.95 -7.59
C GLY A 62 -5.20 9.75 -6.78
N GLY A 63 -6.13 8.86 -6.44
CA GLY A 63 -5.84 7.62 -5.75
C GLY A 63 -4.89 6.71 -6.55
N ILE A 64 -5.06 6.62 -7.87
CA ILE A 64 -4.13 5.88 -8.75
C ILE A 64 -2.72 6.48 -8.72
N PHE A 65 -2.58 7.81 -8.77
CA PHE A 65 -1.26 8.45 -8.75
C PHE A 65 -0.49 8.17 -7.47
N ALA A 66 -1.17 8.13 -6.32
CA ALA A 66 -0.54 7.77 -5.06
C ALA A 66 -0.05 6.31 -5.04
N LEU A 67 -0.66 5.43 -5.83
CA LEU A 67 -0.29 4.02 -5.95
C LEU A 67 0.74 3.71 -7.04
N ILE A 68 1.23 4.71 -7.79
CA ILE A 68 2.22 4.48 -8.86
C ILE A 68 3.42 3.65 -8.36
N PRO A 69 4.06 3.96 -7.21
CA PRO A 69 5.20 3.17 -6.75
C PRO A 69 4.86 1.70 -6.52
N ASP A 70 3.64 1.42 -6.07
CA ASP A 70 3.11 0.08 -5.75
C ASP A 70 2.60 -0.70 -6.97
N PHE A 71 2.56 -0.13 -8.16
CA PHE A 71 2.13 -0.85 -9.38
C PHE A 71 3.00 -2.08 -9.71
N VAL A 72 4.18 -2.20 -9.10
CA VAL A 72 4.98 -3.43 -9.13
C VAL A 72 4.25 -4.63 -8.52
N VAL A 73 3.42 -4.45 -7.50
CA VAL A 73 2.71 -5.55 -6.80
C VAL A 73 1.78 -6.33 -7.75
N PRO A 74 0.82 -5.71 -8.46
CA PRO A 74 -0.01 -6.44 -9.44
C PRO A 74 0.81 -6.95 -10.63
N MET A 75 1.87 -6.26 -11.05
CA MET A 75 2.76 -6.75 -12.12
C MET A 75 3.49 -8.04 -11.74
N ILE A 76 3.93 -8.18 -10.48
CA ILE A 76 4.53 -9.41 -9.96
C ILE A 76 3.48 -10.54 -9.98
N TYR A 77 2.25 -10.26 -9.57
CA TYR A 77 1.16 -11.26 -9.55
C TYR A 77 0.83 -11.79 -10.95
N LEU A 78 0.83 -10.93 -11.97
CA LEU A 78 0.50 -11.32 -13.35
C LEU A 78 1.62 -12.12 -14.05
N LYS A 79 2.86 -12.03 -13.57
CA LYS A 79 3.99 -12.77 -14.16
C LYS A 79 3.95 -14.24 -13.72
N LYS A 80 3.65 -15.13 -14.68
CA LYS A 80 3.57 -16.59 -14.52
C LYS A 80 4.81 -17.26 -13.90
N ASN A 81 5.97 -16.60 -13.93
CA ASN A 81 7.23 -17.11 -13.41
C ASN A 81 7.60 -16.58 -12.01
N GLY A 82 6.72 -15.81 -11.35
CA GLY A 82 6.87 -15.51 -9.93
C GLY A 82 8.17 -14.79 -9.54
N LEU A 83 8.74 -13.97 -10.42
CA LEU A 83 9.92 -13.15 -10.13
C LEU A 83 9.63 -12.29 -8.88
N CYS A 84 10.12 -12.75 -7.73
CA CYS A 84 9.93 -12.09 -6.45
C CYS A 84 11.00 -11.05 -6.27
N VAL A 85 10.74 -9.89 -6.86
CA VAL A 85 11.57 -8.71 -6.69
C VAL A 85 11.07 -7.95 -5.45
N ASP A 86 11.98 -7.63 -4.54
CA ASP A 86 11.70 -6.69 -3.46
C ASP A 86 11.23 -5.35 -4.07
N SER A 87 9.96 -5.01 -3.85
CA SER A 87 9.31 -3.84 -4.48
C SER A 87 10.06 -2.55 -4.20
N HIS A 88 10.57 -2.39 -2.98
CA HIS A 88 11.33 -1.21 -2.54
C HIS A 88 12.68 -1.04 -3.27
N LYS A 89 13.16 -2.09 -3.94
CA LYS A 89 14.39 -2.04 -4.72
C LYS A 89 14.15 -1.70 -6.19
N THR A 90 12.90 -1.70 -6.64
CA THR A 90 12.54 -1.39 -8.02
C THR A 90 12.77 0.09 -8.35
N LEU A 91 12.83 0.38 -9.64
CA LEU A 91 12.94 1.77 -10.12
C LEU A 91 11.77 2.64 -9.66
N LEU A 92 10.59 2.03 -9.44
CA LEU A 92 9.37 2.72 -8.99
C LEU A 92 9.47 3.25 -7.54
N HIS A 93 10.43 2.77 -6.76
CA HIS A 93 10.71 3.24 -5.40
C HIS A 93 11.98 4.11 -5.33
N ARG A 94 12.37 4.74 -6.44
CA ARG A 94 13.50 5.68 -6.53
C ARG A 94 12.98 7.11 -6.70
N PRO A 95 12.89 7.92 -5.62
CA PRO A 95 12.27 9.24 -5.70
C PRO A 95 12.92 10.17 -6.73
N LEU A 96 14.25 10.15 -6.84
CA LEU A 96 15.00 10.96 -7.81
C LEU A 96 14.68 10.62 -9.27
N PHE A 97 14.16 9.42 -9.56
CA PHE A 97 13.74 9.04 -10.90
C PHE A 97 12.24 9.23 -11.09
N ILE A 98 11.43 8.79 -10.12
CA ILE A 98 9.98 8.73 -10.27
C ILE A 98 9.32 10.09 -10.10
N LEU A 99 9.80 10.97 -9.21
CA LEU A 99 9.20 12.30 -9.07
C LEU A 99 9.33 13.13 -10.37
N PRO A 100 10.52 13.26 -11.00
CA PRO A 100 10.63 13.96 -12.27
C PRO A 100 9.85 13.28 -13.40
N ALA A 101 9.87 11.95 -13.47
CA ALA A 101 9.15 11.21 -14.50
C ALA A 101 7.63 11.41 -14.39
N THR A 102 7.08 11.27 -13.19
CA THR A 102 5.65 11.51 -12.93
C THR A 102 5.27 12.95 -13.25
N PHE A 103 6.07 13.94 -12.81
CA PHE A 103 5.85 15.35 -13.13
C PHE A 103 5.80 15.59 -14.65
N GLY A 104 6.83 15.12 -15.38
CA GLY A 104 6.94 15.33 -16.83
C GLY A 104 5.82 14.65 -17.62
N LEU A 105 5.50 13.39 -17.28
CA LEU A 105 4.45 12.64 -17.98
C LEU A 105 3.06 13.23 -17.75
N SER A 106 2.74 13.61 -16.51
CA SER A 106 1.45 14.21 -16.19
C SER A 106 1.33 15.66 -16.71
N ALA A 107 2.45 16.38 -16.90
CA ALA A 107 2.47 17.66 -17.60
C ALA A 107 2.00 17.55 -19.05
N VAL A 108 2.46 16.51 -19.76
CA VAL A 108 2.08 16.27 -21.16
C VAL A 108 0.60 15.89 -21.27
N ILE A 109 0.09 15.10 -20.32
CA ILE A 109 -1.28 14.55 -20.40
C ILE A 109 -2.32 15.56 -19.90
N GLY A 110 -2.04 16.28 -18.81
CA GLY A 110 -3.03 17.11 -18.10
C GLY A 110 -2.55 18.52 -17.76
N GLY A 111 -1.35 18.92 -18.19
CA GLY A 111 -0.80 20.23 -17.89
C GLY A 111 -0.31 20.38 -16.44
N LEU A 112 -0.06 21.63 -16.05
CA LEU A 112 0.63 21.95 -14.80
C LEU A 112 -0.14 21.49 -13.55
N PHE A 113 -1.46 21.62 -13.52
CA PHE A 113 -2.28 21.18 -12.39
C PHE A 113 -2.05 19.70 -12.08
N TRP A 114 -2.17 18.84 -13.10
CA TRP A 114 -1.97 17.41 -12.96
C TRP A 114 -0.51 17.03 -12.69
N SER A 115 0.45 17.81 -13.19
CA SER A 115 1.88 17.67 -12.87
C SER A 115 2.15 17.77 -11.38
N VAL A 116 1.62 18.83 -10.77
CA VAL A 116 1.79 19.12 -9.35
C VAL A 116 1.06 18.08 -8.52
N VAL A 117 -0.21 17.79 -8.85
CA VAL A 117 -1.01 16.79 -8.12
C VAL A 117 -0.36 15.41 -8.15
N ALA A 118 0.00 14.90 -9.33
CA ALA A 118 0.61 13.58 -9.44
C ALA A 118 1.94 13.49 -8.68
N THR A 119 2.74 14.55 -8.73
CA THR A 119 4.02 14.63 -7.99
C THR A 119 3.79 14.64 -6.48
N ILE A 120 2.82 15.41 -5.97
CA ILE A 120 2.47 15.42 -4.54
C ILE A 120 1.91 14.07 -4.10
N CYS A 121 1.08 13.41 -4.91
CA CYS A 121 0.56 12.07 -4.60
C CYS A 121 1.70 11.02 -4.49
N VAL A 122 2.65 11.02 -5.43
CA VAL A 122 3.81 10.11 -5.37
C VAL A 122 4.73 10.48 -4.20
N LEU A 123 4.94 11.77 -3.95
CA LEU A 123 5.74 12.23 -2.82
C LEU A 123 5.10 11.81 -1.48
N TRP A 124 3.78 11.90 -1.35
CA TRP A 124 3.04 11.40 -0.19
C TRP A 124 3.35 9.94 0.09
N HIS A 125 3.25 9.08 -0.93
CA HIS A 125 3.58 7.66 -0.80
C HIS A 125 5.01 7.47 -0.27
N PHE A 126 5.98 8.21 -0.83
CA PHE A 126 7.37 8.12 -0.33
C PHE A 126 7.57 8.65 1.09
N LEU A 127 6.83 9.68 1.50
CA LEU A 127 6.88 10.23 2.86
C LEU A 127 6.23 9.28 3.88
N HIS A 128 5.23 8.53 3.47
CA HIS A 128 4.65 7.49 4.32
C HIS A 128 5.61 6.30 4.50
N ASP A 129 6.39 6.00 3.46
CA ASP A 129 7.33 4.87 3.41
C ASP A 129 8.79 5.25 3.77
N ILE A 130 9.01 6.35 4.51
CA ILE A 130 10.37 6.86 4.84
C ILE A 130 11.39 5.80 5.29
N PRO A 131 11.06 4.81 6.15
CA PRO A 131 12.05 3.82 6.60
C PRO A 131 12.56 2.88 5.51
N THR A 132 11.82 2.70 4.41
CA THR A 132 12.10 1.68 3.38
C THR A 132 12.71 2.28 2.10
N ILE A 133 12.70 3.59 1.95
CA ILE A 133 13.09 4.27 0.70
C ILE A 133 14.51 4.82 0.74
N ASN A 134 15.29 4.48 -0.28
CA ASN A 134 16.59 5.11 -0.52
C ASN A 134 16.41 6.37 -1.39
N TRP A 135 16.13 7.48 -0.73
CA TRP A 135 15.90 8.80 -1.34
C TRP A 135 17.02 9.29 -2.25
N LEU A 136 18.27 8.96 -1.93
CA LEU A 136 19.46 9.49 -2.61
C LEU A 136 20.08 8.49 -3.58
N TRP A 137 19.41 7.38 -3.90
CA TRP A 137 19.89 6.48 -4.94
C TRP A 137 19.91 7.19 -6.31
N PRO A 138 20.99 7.07 -7.12
CA PRO A 138 22.15 6.18 -6.97
C PRO A 138 23.35 6.80 -6.22
N PHE A 139 23.28 8.06 -5.79
CA PHE A 139 24.40 8.80 -5.19
C PHE A 139 24.83 8.25 -3.82
N ARG A 140 23.93 7.59 -3.09
CA ARG A 140 24.26 6.88 -1.84
C ARG A 140 24.26 5.38 -2.10
N ALA A 141 25.47 4.82 -2.27
CA ALA A 141 25.67 3.38 -2.34
C ALA A 141 25.31 2.76 -0.98
N ASP A 142 24.18 2.08 -0.92
CA ASP A 142 23.93 1.15 0.17
C ASP A 142 24.56 -0.19 -0.24
N THR A 143 25.55 -0.63 0.52
CA THR A 143 26.23 -1.91 0.29
C THR A 143 25.25 -3.09 0.34
N LYS A 144 24.11 -2.94 1.01
CA LYS A 144 23.02 -3.92 1.02
C LYS A 144 22.21 -3.96 -0.28
N THR A 145 22.16 -2.88 -1.07
CA THR A 145 21.45 -2.90 -2.37
C THR A 145 22.22 -3.67 -3.44
N LYS A 146 23.56 -3.71 -3.37
CA LYS A 146 24.39 -4.47 -4.32
C LYS A 146 24.42 -5.97 -4.04
N SER A 147 24.44 -6.35 -2.76
CA SER A 147 24.38 -7.77 -2.33
C SER A 147 22.98 -8.37 -2.44
N ALA A 148 21.91 -7.63 -2.11
CA ALA A 148 20.55 -8.15 -2.19
C ALA A 148 19.98 -8.27 -3.61
N TYR A 149 20.62 -7.65 -4.62
CA TYR A 149 20.30 -7.87 -6.03
C TYR A 149 20.82 -9.23 -6.54
N LEU A 150 21.77 -9.83 -5.80
CA LEU A 150 22.51 -11.02 -6.23
C LEU A 150 22.26 -12.26 -5.36
N ASP A 151 21.81 -12.10 -4.10
CA ASP A 151 21.88 -13.21 -3.12
C ASP A 151 20.58 -13.57 -2.39
N ASN A 152 19.43 -13.07 -2.83
CA ASN A 152 18.16 -13.48 -2.25
C ASN A 152 17.45 -14.48 -3.16
N THR A 153 17.38 -15.74 -2.73
CA THR A 153 16.49 -16.71 -3.37
C THR A 153 15.07 -16.15 -3.39
N GLU A 154 14.47 -16.02 -4.57
CA GLU A 154 13.16 -15.39 -4.81
C GLU A 154 12.07 -15.84 -3.81
N ARG A 155 12.12 -17.11 -3.40
CA ARG A 155 11.17 -17.69 -2.43
C ARG A 155 11.28 -17.09 -1.02
N GLY A 156 12.48 -16.69 -0.58
CA GLY A 156 12.70 -16.10 0.74
C GLY A 156 12.03 -14.73 0.88
N ILE A 157 12.20 -13.86 -0.13
CA ILE A 157 11.60 -12.52 -0.17
C ILE A 157 10.08 -12.60 -0.18
N HIS A 158 9.51 -13.51 -0.99
CA HIS A 158 8.06 -13.67 -1.08
C HIS A 158 7.42 -14.04 0.25
N ARG A 159 8.01 -15.03 0.94
CA ARG A 159 7.53 -15.46 2.25
C ARG A 159 7.63 -14.31 3.24
N GLU A 160 8.76 -13.62 3.31
CA GLU A 160 8.94 -12.49 4.23
C GLU A 160 7.90 -11.38 3.99
N HIS A 161 7.66 -10.98 2.73
CA HIS A 161 6.64 -9.99 2.39
C HIS A 161 5.24 -10.45 2.80
N GLN A 162 4.88 -11.70 2.52
CA GLN A 162 3.59 -12.24 2.96
C GLN A 162 3.47 -12.24 4.48
N CYS A 163 4.47 -12.73 5.22
CA CYS A 163 4.47 -12.71 6.68
C CYS A 163 4.28 -11.29 7.22
N TRP A 164 5.02 -10.33 6.65
CA TRP A 164 4.92 -8.92 7.01
C TRP A 164 3.50 -8.38 6.76
N LEU A 165 2.95 -8.64 5.58
CA LEU A 165 1.64 -8.16 5.16
C LEU A 165 0.54 -8.69 6.09
N PHE A 166 0.53 -10.00 6.37
CA PHE A 166 -0.44 -10.60 7.28
C PHE A 166 -0.26 -10.09 8.71
N LYS A 167 0.98 -10.00 9.20
CA LYS A 167 1.28 -9.52 10.56
C LYS A 167 0.88 -8.06 10.78
N ILE A 168 1.00 -7.21 9.77
CA ILE A 168 0.61 -5.80 9.91
C ILE A 168 -0.89 -5.62 9.69
N TRP A 169 -1.43 -6.17 8.61
CA TRP A 169 -2.75 -5.80 8.10
C TRP A 169 -3.87 -6.73 8.56
N MET A 170 -3.57 -8.01 8.78
CA MET A 170 -4.55 -9.02 9.17
C MET A 170 -4.56 -9.29 10.67
N GLU A 171 -3.40 -9.21 11.32
CA GLU A 171 -3.32 -9.17 12.78
C GLU A 171 -3.64 -7.76 13.30
N LYS A 172 -4.16 -7.68 14.53
CA LYS A 172 -4.55 -6.41 15.16
C LYS A 172 -3.29 -5.59 15.49
N SER A 173 -2.77 -4.84 14.54
CA SER A 173 -1.64 -3.93 14.71
C SER A 173 -2.11 -2.49 14.93
N LYS A 174 -1.40 -1.73 15.79
CA LYS A 174 -1.67 -0.30 16.01
C LYS A 174 -1.47 0.51 14.72
N ARG A 175 -0.52 0.09 13.88
CA ARG A 175 -0.20 0.70 12.59
C ARG A 175 -1.39 0.57 11.64
N ALA A 176 -1.86 -0.64 11.38
CA ALA A 176 -3.02 -0.86 10.50
C ALA A 176 -4.27 -0.13 11.02
N ALA A 177 -4.52 -0.15 12.34
CA ALA A 177 -5.65 0.59 12.92
C ALA A 177 -5.57 2.10 12.63
N ALA A 178 -4.40 2.72 12.78
CA ALA A 178 -4.20 4.13 12.47
C ALA A 178 -4.36 4.42 10.98
N GLU A 179 -3.68 3.66 10.11
CA GLU A 179 -3.69 3.90 8.65
C GLU A 179 -5.08 3.67 8.04
N ILE A 180 -5.79 2.61 8.44
CA ILE A 180 -7.18 2.35 8.02
C ILE A 180 -8.10 3.47 8.50
N THR A 181 -7.94 3.94 9.75
CA THR A 181 -8.77 5.04 10.30
C THR A 181 -8.53 6.35 9.56
N ILE A 182 -7.27 6.72 9.36
CA ILE A 182 -6.92 7.95 8.62
C ILE A 182 -7.43 7.86 7.18
N GLY A 183 -7.17 6.75 6.48
CA GLY A 183 -7.66 6.55 5.11
C GLY A 183 -9.18 6.65 5.01
N ALA A 184 -9.91 6.02 5.95
CA ALA A 184 -11.37 6.05 5.97
C ALA A 184 -11.91 7.47 6.16
N ILE A 185 -11.30 8.24 7.06
CA ILE A 185 -11.66 9.64 7.30
C ILE A 185 -11.37 10.49 6.05
N LEU A 186 -10.19 10.37 5.45
CA LEU A 186 -9.80 11.15 4.26
C LEU A 186 -10.76 10.90 3.10
N LEU A 187 -11.01 9.63 2.77
CA LEU A 187 -11.93 9.27 1.68
C LEU A 187 -13.39 9.60 2.03
N GLY A 188 -13.77 9.42 3.30
CA GLY A 188 -15.09 9.80 3.82
C GLY A 188 -15.39 11.29 3.70
N ILE A 189 -14.38 12.16 3.91
CA ILE A 189 -14.51 13.61 3.67
C ILE A 189 -14.83 13.86 2.19
N VAL A 190 -14.07 13.26 1.26
CA VAL A 190 -14.29 13.45 -0.18
C VAL A 190 -15.68 12.96 -0.60
N ILE A 191 -16.09 11.76 -0.16
CA ILE A 191 -17.43 11.22 -0.40
C ILE A 191 -18.51 12.14 0.18
N GLY A 192 -18.29 12.65 1.40
CA GLY A 192 -19.21 13.56 2.07
C GLY A 192 -19.43 14.87 1.32
N ILE A 193 -18.40 15.39 0.64
CA ILE A 193 -18.52 16.58 -0.21
C ILE A 193 -19.25 16.27 -1.51
N ILE A 194 -18.93 15.16 -2.17
CA ILE A 194 -19.50 14.81 -3.48
C ILE A 194 -20.97 14.37 -3.36
N SER A 195 -21.27 13.53 -2.37
CA SER A 195 -22.57 12.83 -2.26
C SER A 195 -23.40 13.29 -1.06
N GLY A 196 -22.85 14.13 -0.19
CA GLY A 196 -23.50 14.66 1.01
C GLY A 196 -22.95 14.06 2.31
N ARG A 197 -22.94 14.88 3.36
CA ARG A 197 -22.28 14.58 4.66
C ARG A 197 -22.66 13.23 5.25
N LEU A 198 -23.93 12.84 5.16
CA LEU A 198 -24.42 11.57 5.69
C LEU A 198 -23.70 10.37 5.04
N TRP A 199 -23.47 10.40 3.73
CA TRP A 199 -22.79 9.32 3.01
C TRP A 199 -21.32 9.20 3.39
N GLY A 200 -20.64 10.32 3.65
CA GLY A 200 -19.27 10.31 4.17
C GLY A 200 -19.17 9.61 5.54
N VAL A 201 -20.09 9.91 6.46
CA VAL A 201 -20.14 9.27 7.80
C VAL A 201 -20.47 7.78 7.69
N ILE A 202 -21.48 7.42 6.86
CA ILE A 202 -21.85 6.02 6.62
C ILE A 202 -20.65 5.24 6.06
N PHE A 203 -19.93 5.81 5.09
CA PHE A 203 -18.73 5.19 4.52
C PHE A 203 -17.67 4.91 5.59
N VAL A 204 -17.33 5.89 6.43
CA VAL A 204 -16.33 5.74 7.51
C VAL A 204 -16.75 4.61 8.45
N GLY A 205 -17.99 4.64 8.95
CA GLY A 205 -18.50 3.62 9.88
C GLY A 205 -18.49 2.22 9.27
N PHE A 206 -18.98 2.09 8.03
CA PHE A 206 -19.04 0.81 7.32
C PHE A 206 -17.65 0.24 7.04
N PHE A 207 -16.70 1.07 6.58
CA PHE A 207 -15.35 0.63 6.25
C PHE A 207 -14.58 0.16 7.49
N LEU A 208 -14.64 0.92 8.58
CA LEU A 208 -13.99 0.55 9.84
C LEU A 208 -14.58 -0.72 10.44
N PHE A 209 -15.91 -0.86 10.40
CA PHE A 209 -16.58 -2.08 10.84
C PHE A 209 -16.18 -3.29 9.97
N GLY A 210 -16.17 -3.13 8.65
CA GLY A 210 -15.73 -4.17 7.71
C GLY A 210 -14.29 -4.63 7.97
N ALA A 211 -13.35 -3.70 8.13
CA ALA A 211 -11.96 -4.00 8.45
C ALA A 211 -11.83 -4.78 9.79
N TYR A 212 -12.58 -4.36 10.81
CA TYR A 212 -12.63 -5.05 12.09
C TYR A 212 -13.14 -6.50 11.95
N ILE A 213 -14.23 -6.71 11.20
CA ILE A 213 -14.78 -8.06 10.96
C ILE A 213 -13.75 -8.94 10.24
N VAL A 214 -13.10 -8.43 9.18
CA VAL A 214 -12.07 -9.16 8.42
C VAL A 214 -10.93 -9.62 9.32
N GLN A 215 -10.41 -8.73 10.18
CA GLN A 215 -9.31 -9.07 11.10
C GLN A 215 -9.72 -10.11 12.15
N ASN A 216 -10.96 -10.05 12.67
CA ASN A 216 -11.45 -11.06 13.60
C ASN A 216 -11.71 -12.42 12.93
N LEU A 217 -12.21 -12.43 11.69
CA LEU A 217 -12.38 -13.66 10.92
C LEU A 217 -11.02 -14.34 10.64
N TYR A 218 -10.00 -13.55 10.31
CA TYR A 218 -8.64 -14.05 10.16
C TYR A 218 -8.10 -14.64 11.46
N ALA A 219 -8.21 -13.92 12.58
CA ALA A 219 -7.74 -14.38 13.88
C ALA A 219 -8.44 -15.69 14.33
N TRP A 220 -9.76 -15.77 14.14
CA TRP A 220 -10.53 -16.99 14.43
C TRP A 220 -10.05 -18.18 13.61
N ARG A 221 -9.78 -17.98 12.31
CA ARG A 221 -9.26 -19.03 11.45
C ARG A 221 -7.88 -19.52 11.87
N MET A 222 -6.98 -18.61 12.25
CA MET A 222 -5.64 -18.97 12.72
C MET A 222 -5.72 -19.78 14.03
N LYS A 223 -6.66 -19.43 14.92
CA LYS A 223 -6.92 -20.22 16.14
C LYS A 223 -7.36 -21.65 15.82
N ILE A 224 -8.25 -21.85 14.84
CA ILE A 224 -8.70 -23.20 14.44
C ILE A 224 -7.55 -24.04 13.91
N LYS A 225 -6.67 -23.46 13.08
CA LYS A 225 -5.53 -24.19 12.51
C LYS A 225 -4.56 -24.70 13.57
N ASN A 226 -4.33 -23.92 14.62
CA ASN A 226 -3.41 -24.30 15.70
C ASN A 226 -4.00 -25.39 16.63
N VAL A 227 -5.32 -25.56 16.69
CA VAL A 227 -5.95 -26.62 17.49
C VAL A 227 -5.90 -27.98 16.80
N GLY A 228 -5.75 -28.02 15.47
CA GLY A 228 -5.67 -29.26 14.70
C GLY A 228 -4.26 -29.82 14.48
N SER A 229 -3.24 -29.18 15.07
CA SER A 229 -1.82 -29.56 14.92
C SER A 229 -1.21 -30.18 16.18
N ASP A 230 -1.99 -30.28 17.26
CA ASP A 230 -1.65 -30.98 18.51
C ASP A 230 -2.28 -32.38 18.52
#